data_AF-A0A2E9WHF0-F1
#
_entry.id   AF-A0A2E9WHF0-F1
#
_cell.length_a   1.000
_cell.length_b   1.000
_cell.length_c   1.000
_cell.angle_alpha   90.00
_cell.angle_beta   90.00
_cell.angle_gamma   90.00
#
_symmetry.space_group_name_H-M   'P 1'
#
loop_
_entity.id
_entity.type
_entity.pdbx_description
1 polymer ?
#
loop_
_entity_poly.entity_id
_entity_poly.type
_entity_poly.pdbx_seq_one_letter_code
_entity_poly.pdbx_strand_id
1 'polypeptide(L)' 'MYSSTFCPYCVAAKRLFASKGLTYREINFDRQRGMQAQVVRETGHRTVPVILDLRGEQPMFIGGFDETNRYLA' A
#
# COMPACT_ATOMS: atom_id res chain seq x y z
N MET A 1 2.24 -2.90 2.01
CA MET A 1 1.29 -2.48 0.96
C MET A 1 0.16 -3.49 0.88
N TYR A 2 -1.08 -3.01 0.94
CA TYR A 2 -2.24 -3.82 0.57
C TYR A 2 -2.58 -3.60 -0.91
N SER A 3 -2.97 -4.67 -1.60
CA SER A 3 -3.20 -4.70 -3.04
C SER A 3 -4.42 -5.55 -3.42
N SER A 4 -4.78 -5.54 -4.70
CA SER A 4 -5.63 -6.54 -5.34
C SER A 4 -4.94 -7.12 -6.58
N THR A 5 -5.46 -8.24 -7.07
CA THR A 5 -4.93 -8.97 -8.23
C THR A 5 -4.97 -8.14 -9.50
N PHE A 6 -6.04 -7.36 -9.69
CA PHE A 6 -6.25 -6.50 -10.84
C PHE A 6 -6.15 -5.03 -10.45
N CYS A 7 -4.91 -4.54 -10.28
CA CYS A 7 -4.64 -3.18 -9.85
C CYS A 7 -3.38 -2.61 -10.53
N PRO A 8 -3.52 -1.77 -11.57
CA PRO A 8 -2.38 -1.18 -12.26
C PRO A 8 -1.56 -0.25 -11.34
N TYR A 9 -2.21 0.51 -10.46
CA TYR A 9 -1.53 1.36 -9.47
C TYR A 9 -0.69 0.56 -8.46
N CYS A 10 -1.11 -0.66 -8.13
CA CYS A 10 -0.33 -1.55 -7.27
C CYS A 10 0.94 -2.01 -7.98
N VAL A 11 0.87 -2.32 -9.29
CA VAL A 11 2.05 -2.62 -10.11
C VAL A 11 2.99 -1.42 -10.17
N ALA A 12 2.45 -0.22 -10.36
CA ALA A 12 3.23 1.02 -10.36
C ALA A 12 3.94 1.25 -9.02
N ALA A 13 3.24 1.05 -7.89
CA ALA A 13 3.83 1.15 -6.55
C ALA A 13 5.00 0.18 -6.36
N LYS A 14 4.86 -1.09 -6.78
CA LYS A 14 5.94 -2.09 -6.72
C LYS A 14 7.17 -1.65 -7.50
N ARG A 15 6.97 -1.09 -8.70
CA ARG A 15 8.07 -0.56 -9.54
C ARG A 15 8.75 0.63 -8.88
N LEU A 16 7.98 1.55 -8.29
CA LEU A 16 8.51 2.67 -7.53
C LEU A 16 9.39 2.17 -6.36
N PHE A 17 8.89 1.23 -5.55
CA PHE A 17 9.65 0.64 -4.46
C PHE A 17 10.95 -0.01 -4.94
N ALA A 18 10.89 -0.78 -6.03
CA ALA A 18 12.07 -1.40 -6.63
C ALA A 18 13.09 -0.35 -7.10
N SER A 19 12.65 0.74 -7.74
CA SER A 19 13.55 1.82 -8.20
C SER A 19 14.24 2.56 -7.05
N LYS A 20 13.62 2.58 -5.85
CA LYS A 20 14.16 3.20 -4.64
C LYS A 20 14.90 2.19 -3.75
N GLY A 21 15.05 0.92 -4.18
CA GLY A 21 15.71 -0.14 -3.41
C GLY A 21 14.96 -0.53 -2.12
N LEU A 22 13.66 -0.28 -2.05
CA LEU A 22 12.85 -0.54 -0.86
C LEU A 22 12.30 -1.96 -0.85
N THR A 23 12.39 -2.62 0.30
CA THR A 23 11.68 -3.86 0.57
C THR A 23 10.25 -3.56 1.01
N TYR A 24 9.32 -4.45 0.71
CA TYR A 24 7.93 -4.31 1.13
C TYR A 24 7.29 -5.68 1.35
N ARG A 25 6.29 -5.71 2.24
CA ARG A 25 5.34 -6.81 2.34
C ARG A 25 4.08 -6.48 1.55
N GLU A 26 3.64 -7.42 0.72
CA GLU A 26 2.37 -7.35 0.00
C GLU A 26 1.32 -8.20 0.68
N ILE A 27 0.13 -7.63 0.89
CA ILE A 27 -1.05 -8.36 1.31
C ILE A 27 -2.15 -8.12 0.27
N ASN A 28 -2.52 -9.18 -0.46
CA ASN A 28 -3.55 -9.11 -1.49
C ASN A 28 -4.92 -9.41 -0.87
N PHE A 29 -5.85 -8.46 -0.97
CA PHE A 29 -7.21 -8.58 -0.42
C PHE A 29 -8.05 -9.67 -1.07
N ASP A 30 -7.83 -10.00 -2.34
CA ASP A 30 -8.56 -11.06 -3.03
C ASP A 30 -8.27 -12.44 -2.43
N ARG A 31 -7.14 -12.56 -1.73
CA ARG A 31 -6.70 -13.79 -1.05
C ARG A 31 -7.01 -13.79 0.45
N GLN A 32 -7.48 -12.67 1.00
CA GLN A 32 -7.70 -12.51 2.44
C GLN A 32 -9.08 -11.91 2.71
N ARG A 33 -10.06 -12.79 2.92
CA ARG A 33 -11.45 -12.40 3.22
C ARG A 33 -11.51 -11.52 4.47
N GLY A 34 -12.25 -10.42 4.39
CA GLY A 34 -12.55 -9.53 5.53
C GLY A 34 -11.46 -8.52 5.88
N MET A 35 -10.21 -8.70 5.41
CA MET A 35 -9.12 -7.80 5.77
C MET A 35 -9.30 -6.39 5.19
N GLN A 36 -9.87 -6.27 3.99
CA GLN A 36 -10.17 -4.96 3.40
C GLN A 36 -11.05 -4.10 4.30
N ALA A 37 -12.10 -4.69 4.90
CA ALA A 37 -13.01 -3.95 5.78
C ALA A 37 -12.30 -3.43 7.04
N GLN A 38 -11.38 -4.21 7.59
CA GLN A 38 -10.54 -3.78 8.71
C GLN A 38 -9.62 -2.63 8.31
N VAL A 39 -8.91 -2.75 7.19
CA VAL A 39 -8.00 -1.69 6.71
C VAL A 39 -8.74 -0.40 6.41
N VAL A 40 -9.94 -0.48 5.81
CA VAL A 40 -10.80 0.68 5.56
C VAL A 40 -11.21 1.35 6.88
N ARG A 41 -11.55 0.56 7.91
CA ARG A 41 -11.93 1.10 9.22
C ARG A 41 -10.77 1.81 9.91
N GLU A 42 -9.56 1.28 9.80
CA GLU A 42 -8.36 1.83 10.44
C GLU A 42 -7.79 3.04 9.71
N THR A 43 -7.83 3.05 8.38
CA THR A 43 -7.16 4.09 7.55
C THR A 43 -8.13 5.09 6.92
N GLY A 44 -9.43 4.78 6.87
CA GLY A 44 -10.42 5.50 6.07
C GLY A 44 -10.25 5.33 4.54
N HIS A 45 -9.19 4.68 4.08
CA HIS A 45 -8.84 4.58 2.68
C HIS A 45 -9.50 3.36 2.02
N ARG A 46 -10.26 3.60 0.95
CA ARG A 46 -11.15 2.60 0.33
C ARG A 46 -10.58 1.91 -0.90
N THR A 47 -9.51 2.47 -1.47
CA THR A 47 -8.90 2.02 -2.73
C THR A 47 -7.58 1.31 -2.48
N VAL A 48 -7.14 0.51 -3.44
CA VAL A 48 -5.77 -0.03 -3.47
C VAL A 48 -4.92 0.75 -4.47
N PRO A 49 -3.59 0.87 -4.25
CA PRO A 49 -2.85 0.32 -3.11
C PRO A 49 -3.11 1.09 -1.80
N VAL A 50 -3.02 0.42 -0.65
CA VAL A 50 -2.93 1.08 0.66
C VAL A 50 -1.50 0.92 1.14
N ILE A 51 -0.79 2.03 1.34
CA ILE A 51 0.65 2.02 1.65
C ILE A 51 0.88 2.56 3.06
N LEU A 52 1.58 1.75 3.84
CA LEU A 52 2.06 2.06 5.18
C LEU A 52 3.58 2.05 5.14
N ASP A 53 4.20 3.11 5.65
CA ASP A 53 5.63 3.12 5.93
C ASP A 53 5.88 2.52 7.31
N LEU A 54 6.79 1.55 7.36
CA LEU A 54 7.14 0.79 8.57
C LEU A 54 8.57 1.09 9.04
N ARG A 55 9.25 2.10 8.46
CA ARG A 55 10.63 2.46 8.82
C ARG A 55 10.74 3.23 10.14
N GLY A 56 9.66 3.88 10.57
CA GLY A 56 9.59 4.60 11.84
C GLY A 56 9.20 3.71 13.02
N GLU A 57 9.07 4.31 14.21
CA GLU A 57 8.66 3.60 15.43
C GLU A 57 7.22 3.06 15.35
N GLN A 58 6.35 3.75 14.61
CA GLN A 58 4.97 3.36 14.39
C GLN A 58 4.65 3.30 12.89
N PRO A 59 3.76 2.39 12.46
CA PRO A 59 3.27 2.38 11.08
C PRO A 59 2.64 3.71 10.71
N MET A 60 3.15 4.35 9.65
CA MET A 60 2.60 5.61 9.14
C MET A 60 1.81 5.35 7.87
N PHE A 61 0.53 5.73 7.87
CA PHE A 61 -0.29 5.67 6.67
C PHE A 61 0.08 6.78 5.68
N ILE A 62 0.49 6.38 4.48
CA ILE A 62 0.92 7.30 3.41
C ILE A 62 -0.23 7.63 2.48
N GLY A 63 -1.03 6.64 2.09
CA GLY A 63 -2.08 6.81 1.09
C GLY A 63 -2.04 5.75 0.00
N GLY A 64 -2.47 6.19 -1.20
CA GLY A 64 -2.41 5.43 -2.43
C GLY A 64 -1.08 5.62 -3.16
N PHE A 65 -1.09 5.35 -4.46
CA PHE A 65 0.11 5.48 -5.29
C PHE A 65 0.58 6.93 -5.40
N ASP A 66 -0.33 7.88 -5.62
CA ASP A 66 0.03 9.28 -5.88
C ASP A 66 0.66 9.94 -4.64
N GLU A 67 0.09 9.71 -3.46
CA GLU A 67 0.66 10.17 -2.19
C GLU A 67 2.01 9.53 -1.94
N THR A 68 2.14 8.23 -2.20
CA THR A 68 3.41 7.51 -2.03
C THR A 68 4.48 8.01 -2.99
N ASN A 69 4.13 8.28 -4.24
CA ASN A 69 5.07 8.81 -5.22
C ASN A 69 5.58 10.19 -4.82
N ARG A 70 4.71 11.05 -4.26
CA ARG A 70 5.12 12.35 -3.73
C ARG A 70 5.97 12.22 -2.47
N TYR A 71 5.65 11.27 -1.60
CA TYR A 71 6.38 11.02 -0.35
C TYR A 71 7.79 10.47 -0.56
N LEU A 72 7.98 9.63 -1.60
CA LEU A 72 9.26 9.00 -1.93
C LEU A 72 10.08 9.76 -2.98
N ALA A 73 9.56 10.86 -3.52
CA ALA A 73 10.25 11.71 -4.50
C ALA A 73 11.60 12.17 -3.91
#